data_AF-A0A1H5VRJ7-F1
#
_entry.id   AF-A0A1H5VRJ7-F1
#
_cell.length_a   1.000
_cell.length_b   1.000
_cell.length_c   1.000
_cell.angle_alpha   90.00
_cell.angle_beta   90.00
_cell.angle_gamma   90.00
#
_symmetry.space_group_name_H-M   'P 1'
#
loop_
_entity.id
_entity.type
_entity.pdbx_description
1 polymer ?
#
loop_
_entity_poly.entity_id
_entity_poly.type
_entity_poly.pdbx_seq_one_letter_code
_entity_poly.pdbx_strand_id
1 'polypeptide(L)'
;MEILNVLAATAAAWVLGALWYGALSGPWVRAAGVACDENGRPKGGQSPVLFVASFVLQLFVAGMMRHVFAMSGIDTVIGGLMGGVGIGLFFIAPWIALNNMYGQRPVALTAIDGGYATLACAAMGVVLALF
;
A
#
# COMPACT_ATOMS: atom_id res chain seq x y z
N MET A 1 2.48 21.69 10.35
CA MET A 1 3.05 21.18 9.08
C MET A 1 3.09 19.66 9.05
N GLU A 2 3.49 19.00 10.14
CA GLU A 2 3.58 17.53 10.23
C GLU A 2 2.29 16.77 9.91
N ILE A 3 1.14 17.22 10.41
CA ILE A 3 -0.16 16.57 10.14
C ILE A 3 -0.52 16.67 8.66
N LEU A 4 -0.24 17.80 8.01
CA LEU A 4 -0.49 17.99 6.57
C LEU A 4 0.41 17.07 5.74
N ASN A 5 1.66 16.87 6.15
CA ASN A 5 2.58 15.96 5.48
C ASN A 5 2.09 14.51 5.57
N VAL A 6 1.68 14.06 6.76
CA VAL A 6 1.10 12.72 6.95
C VAL A 6 -0.16 12.51 6.10
N LEU A 7 -1.04 13.51 6.03
CA LEU A 7 -2.23 13.45 5.18
C LEU A 7 -1.88 13.42 3.68
N ALA A 8 -0.91 14.21 3.24
CA ALA A 8 -0.44 14.21 1.86
C ALA A 8 0.19 12.87 1.47
N ALA A 9 1.02 12.29 2.35
CA ALA A 9 1.65 10.99 2.15
C ALA A 9 0.60 9.86 2.10
N THR A 10 -0.42 9.94 2.95
CA THR A 10 -1.58 9.04 2.94
C THR A 10 -2.32 9.12 1.62
N ALA A 11 -2.63 10.33 1.15
CA ALA A 11 -3.32 10.54 -0.13
C ALA A 11 -2.50 10.01 -1.31
N ALA A 12 -1.19 10.24 -1.33
CA ALA A 12 -0.30 9.73 -2.38
C ALA A 12 -0.32 8.19 -2.45
N ALA A 13 -0.18 7.51 -1.31
CA ALA A 13 -0.21 6.05 -1.25
C ALA A 13 -1.59 5.46 -1.57
N TRP A 14 -2.66 6.15 -1.19
CA TRP A 14 -4.04 5.74 -1.45
C TRP A 14 -4.41 5.86 -2.93
N VAL A 15 -4.09 7.00 -3.56
CA VAL A 15 -4.27 7.18 -5.02
C VAL A 15 -3.42 6.20 -5.81
N LEU A 16 -2.17 5.96 -5.38
CA LEU A 16 -1.32 4.95 -6.01
C LEU A 16 -1.94 3.55 -5.93
N GLY A 17 -2.62 3.22 -4.83
CA GLY A 17 -3.36 1.97 -4.69
C GLY A 17 -4.49 1.85 -5.71
N ALA A 18 -5.30 2.90 -5.85
CA ALA A 18 -6.36 2.92 -6.86
C ALA A 18 -5.82 2.71 -8.29
N LEU A 19 -4.68 3.35 -8.61
CA LEU A 19 -4.02 3.19 -9.91
C LEU A 19 -3.43 1.79 -10.09
N TRP A 20 -2.74 1.25 -9.09
CA TRP A 20 -2.10 -0.06 -9.12
C TRP A 20 -3.11 -1.19 -9.30
N TYR A 21 -4.13 -1.25 -8.45
CA TYR A 21 -5.18 -2.28 -8.53
C TYR A 21 -6.13 -2.04 -9.71
N GLY A 22 -6.27 -0.81 -10.19
CA GLY A 22 -6.95 -0.53 -11.44
C GLY A 22 -6.22 -1.16 -12.64
N ALA A 23 -4.92 -0.89 -12.76
CA ALA A 23 -4.07 -1.39 -13.85
C ALA A 23 -3.89 -2.92 -13.81
N LEU A 24 -3.77 -3.50 -12.61
CA LEU A 24 -3.60 -4.95 -12.41
C LEU A 24 -4.90 -5.68 -12.06
N SER A 25 -6.06 -5.07 -12.31
CA SER A 25 -7.37 -5.60 -11.93
C SER A 25 -7.60 -7.03 -12.42
N GLY A 26 -7.31 -7.35 -13.69
CA GLY A 26 -7.49 -8.69 -14.24
C GLY A 26 -6.63 -9.77 -13.54
N PRO A 27 -5.29 -9.63 -13.51
CA PRO A 27 -4.41 -10.53 -12.75
C PRO A 27 -4.79 -10.63 -11.27
N TRP A 28 -5.10 -9.50 -10.62
CA TRP A 28 -5.48 -9.46 -9.21
C TRP A 28 -6.78 -10.23 -8.95
N VAL A 29 -7.84 -10.00 -9.73
CA VAL A 29 -9.11 -10.71 -9.60
C VAL A 29 -8.93 -12.22 -9.67
N ARG A 30 -8.16 -12.69 -10.67
CA ARG A 30 -7.87 -14.12 -10.85
C ARG A 30 -7.10 -14.69 -9.66
N ALA A 31 -6.11 -13.96 -9.15
CA ALA A 31 -5.28 -14.41 -8.04
C ALA A 31 -6.01 -14.35 -6.69
N ALA A 32 -6.84 -13.33 -6.48
CA ALA A 32 -7.64 -13.13 -5.27
C ALA A 32 -8.85 -14.08 -5.21
N GLY A 33 -9.28 -14.65 -6.33
CA GLY A 33 -10.43 -15.55 -6.40
C GLY A 33 -11.75 -14.88 -6.02
N VAL A 34 -11.84 -13.56 -6.21
CA VAL A 34 -13.07 -12.82 -5.91
C VAL A 34 -14.15 -13.15 -6.93
N ALA A 35 -15.38 -13.38 -6.45
CA ALA A 35 -16.50 -13.68 -7.32
C ALA A 35 -16.75 -12.49 -8.27
N CYS A 36 -16.97 -12.76 -9.56
CA CYS A 36 -17.19 -11.72 -10.56
C CYS A 36 -18.62 -11.75 -11.11
N ASP A 37 -19.13 -10.59 -11.52
CA ASP A 37 -20.37 -10.43 -12.27
C ASP A 37 -20.20 -10.84 -13.74
N GLU A 38 -21.27 -10.75 -14.53
CA GLU A 38 -21.28 -11.11 -15.95
C GLU A 38 -20.30 -10.28 -16.80
N ASN A 39 -19.89 -9.11 -16.30
CA ASN A 39 -18.92 -8.22 -16.94
C ASN A 39 -17.48 -8.44 -16.45
N GLY A 40 -17.24 -9.48 -15.64
CA GLY A 40 -15.92 -9.80 -15.09
C GLY A 40 -15.47 -8.86 -13.98
N ARG A 41 -16.37 -8.08 -13.37
CA ARG A 41 -16.06 -7.17 -12.25
C ARG A 41 -16.35 -7.85 -10.92
N PRO A 42 -15.58 -7.57 -9.85
CA PRO A 42 -15.85 -8.12 -8.52
C PRO A 42 -17.30 -7.85 -8.07
N LYS A 43 -18.03 -8.92 -7.72
CA LYS A 43 -19.36 -8.85 -7.10
C LYS A 43 -19.24 -8.10 -5.77
N GLY A 44 -20.11 -7.10 -5.58
CA GLY A 44 -20.05 -6.20 -4.42
C GLY A 44 -19.49 -4.81 -4.74
N GLY A 45 -18.86 -4.64 -5.91
CA GLY A 45 -18.43 -3.34 -6.42
C GLY A 45 -17.45 -2.60 -5.50
N GLN A 46 -17.28 -1.31 -5.78
CA GLN A 46 -16.50 -0.41 -4.95
C GLN A 46 -17.36 0.12 -3.79
N SER A 47 -17.20 -0.45 -2.59
CA SER A 47 -17.90 0.03 -1.40
C SER A 47 -17.25 1.31 -0.86
N PRO A 48 -18.00 2.43 -0.69
CA PRO A 48 -17.48 3.65 -0.08
C PRO A 48 -16.86 3.41 1.30
N VAL A 49 -17.41 2.44 2.05
CA VAL A 49 -16.89 2.05 3.37
C VAL A 49 -15.49 1.46 3.26
N LEU A 50 -15.22 0.64 2.25
CA LEU A 50 -13.87 0.08 2.02
C LEU A 50 -12.86 1.17 1.63
N PHE A 51 -13.28 2.18 0.88
CA PHE A 51 -12.43 3.31 0.54
C PHE A 51 -12.04 4.15 1.75
N VAL A 52 -13.00 4.49 2.60
CA VAL A 52 -12.73 5.21 3.85
C VAL A 52 -11.86 4.37 4.78
N ALA A 53 -12.18 3.08 4.95
CA ALA A 53 -11.41 2.19 5.80
C ALA A 53 -9.95 2.04 5.30
N SER A 54 -9.74 1.84 4.00
CA SER A 54 -8.39 1.74 3.43
C SER A 54 -7.59 3.05 3.55
N PHE A 55 -8.23 4.21 3.41
CA PHE A 55 -7.59 5.50 3.65
C PHE A 55 -7.15 5.64 5.12
N VAL A 56 -8.02 5.27 6.07
CA VAL A 56 -7.69 5.30 7.50
C VAL A 56 -6.54 4.34 7.84
N LEU A 57 -6.53 3.14 7.25
CA LEU A 57 -5.40 2.21 7.43
C LEU A 57 -4.09 2.80 6.87
N GLN A 58 -4.13 3.45 5.71
CA GLN A 58 -2.95 4.13 5.18
C GLN A 58 -2.51 5.32 6.04
N LEU A 59 -3.44 6.00 6.70
CA LEU A 59 -3.12 7.07 7.64
C LEU A 59 -2.30 6.56 8.83
N PHE A 60 -2.65 5.38 9.36
CA PHE A 60 -1.86 4.76 10.43
C PHE A 60 -0.45 4.40 9.97
N VAL A 61 -0.33 3.84 8.75
CA VAL A 61 0.99 3.52 8.16
C VAL A 61 1.82 4.80 8.00
N ALA A 62 1.24 5.86 7.44
CA ALA A 62 1.93 7.14 7.25
C ALA A 62 2.38 7.78 8.56
N GLY A 63 1.51 7.78 9.58
CA GLY A 63 1.85 8.28 10.91
C GLY A 63 3.01 7.51 11.54
N MET A 64 2.99 6.18 11.46
CA MET A 64 4.07 5.35 12.01
C MET A 64 5.37 5.50 11.22
N MET A 65 5.30 5.56 9.89
CA MET A 65 6.47 5.82 9.05
C MET A 65 7.12 7.16 9.39
N ARG A 66 6.32 8.23 9.57
CA ARG A 66 6.82 9.53 9.97
C ARG A 66 7.54 9.48 11.32
N HIS A 67 6.98 8.76 12.29
CA HIS A 67 7.57 8.55 13.60
C HIS A 67 8.91 7.81 13.51
N VAL A 68 8.97 6.71 12.75
CA VAL A 68 10.19 5.92 12.55
C VAL A 68 11.27 6.73 11.83
N PHE A 69 10.89 7.52 10.82
CA PHE A 69 11.84 8.38 10.10
C PHE A 69 12.40 9.48 11.00
N ALA A 70 11.57 10.08 11.86
CA ALA A 70 12.00 11.05 12.86
C ALA A 70 13.05 10.46 13.81
N MET A 71 12.77 9.28 14.36
CA MET A 71 13.67 8.61 15.31
C MET A 71 14.97 8.13 14.66
N SER A 72 14.90 7.76 13.39
CA SER A 72 16.04 7.28 12.61
C SER A 72 16.87 8.40 11.98
N GLY A 73 16.48 9.67 12.16
CA GLY A 73 17.16 10.81 11.54
C GLY A 73 17.06 10.84 10.01
N ILE A 74 15.98 10.30 9.44
CA ILE A 74 15.74 10.30 8.00
C ILE A 74 15.05 11.62 7.62
N ASP A 75 15.80 12.52 7.00
CA ASP A 75 15.36 13.87 6.61
C ASP A 75 15.62 14.22 5.13
N THR A 76 16.12 13.26 4.34
CA THR A 76 16.37 13.43 2.90
C THR A 76 15.36 12.64 2.06
N VAL A 77 15.03 13.16 0.88
CA VAL A 77 14.12 12.48 -0.07
C VAL A 77 14.60 11.07 -0.43
N ILE A 78 15.90 10.90 -0.67
CA ILE A 78 16.49 9.58 -0.97
C ILE A 78 16.39 8.67 0.26
N GLY A 79 16.66 9.19 1.46
CA GLY A 79 16.49 8.45 2.71
C GLY A 79 15.04 8.01 2.93
N GLY A 80 14.07 8.89 2.66
CA GLY A 80 12.64 8.59 2.74
C GLY A 80 12.21 7.53 1.72
N LEU A 81 12.70 7.62 0.49
CA LEU A 81 12.50 6.59 -0.54
C LEU A 81 13.06 5.24 -0.11
N MET A 82 14.33 5.20 0.32
CA MET A 82 14.99 3.96 0.75
C MET A 82 14.34 3.37 1.99
N GLY A 83 13.98 4.20 2.98
CA GLY A 83 13.26 3.80 4.18
C GLY A 83 11.87 3.25 3.84
N GLY A 84 11.15 3.91 2.92
CA GLY A 84 9.83 3.48 2.46
C GLY A 84 9.89 2.15 1.70
N VAL A 85 10.83 2.00 0.77
CA VAL A 85 11.10 0.72 0.10
C VAL A 85 11.48 -0.33 1.14
N GLY A 86 12.32 0.01 2.12
CA GLY A 86 12.73 -0.86 3.22
C GLY A 86 11.53 -1.47 3.96
N ILE A 87 10.64 -0.59 4.42
CA ILE A 87 9.43 -0.98 5.16
C ILE A 87 8.51 -1.83 4.26
N GLY A 88 8.19 -1.36 3.06
CA GLY A 88 7.24 -2.06 2.19
C GLY A 88 7.77 -3.42 1.70
N LEU A 89 9.03 -3.47 1.25
CA LEU A 89 9.63 -4.66 0.66
C LEU A 89 10.09 -5.69 1.69
N PHE A 90 10.63 -5.25 2.83
CA PHE A 90 11.24 -6.16 3.80
C PHE A 90 10.40 -6.39 5.05
N PHE A 91 9.41 -5.55 5.37
CA PHE A 91 8.49 -5.80 6.49
C PHE A 91 7.11 -6.23 6.00
N ILE A 92 6.48 -5.45 5.13
CA ILE A 92 5.08 -5.67 4.75
C ILE A 92 4.95 -6.83 3.73
N ALA A 93 5.75 -6.82 2.66
CA ALA A 93 5.66 -7.85 1.62
C ALA A 93 5.93 -9.28 2.15
N PRO A 94 6.89 -9.55 3.05
CA PRO A 94 7.06 -10.87 3.65
C PRO A 94 5.88 -11.26 4.54
N TRP A 95 5.28 -10.31 5.26
CA TRP A 95 4.08 -10.58 6.06
C TRP A 95 2.88 -10.96 5.18
N ILE A 96 2.70 -10.27 4.05
CA ILE A 96 1.71 -10.64 3.02
C ILE A 96 2.02 -12.02 2.46
N ALA A 97 3.29 -12.32 2.16
CA ALA A 97 3.70 -13.62 1.64
C ALA A 97 3.34 -14.76 2.61
N LEU A 98 3.59 -14.58 3.91
CA LEU A 98 3.20 -15.54 4.96
C LEU A 98 1.67 -15.75 4.95
N ASN A 99 0.90 -14.67 5.01
CA ASN A 99 -0.57 -14.75 5.04
C ASN A 99 -1.14 -15.45 3.80
N ASN A 100 -0.63 -15.12 2.62
CA ASN A 100 -1.05 -15.73 1.37
C ASN A 100 -0.61 -17.20 1.28
N MET A 101 0.61 -17.53 1.71
CA MET A 101 1.12 -18.90 1.69
C MET A 101 0.30 -19.82 2.61
N TYR A 102 0.06 -19.42 3.86
CA TYR A 102 -0.78 -20.21 4.76
C TYR A 102 -2.26 -20.22 4.32
N GLY A 103 -2.72 -19.16 3.67
CA GLY A 103 -4.03 -19.11 3.01
C GLY A 103 -4.12 -19.87 1.68
N GLN A 104 -3.07 -20.59 1.27
CA GLN A 104 -2.99 -21.34 0.01
C GLN A 104 -3.34 -20.48 -1.22
N ARG A 105 -3.01 -19.19 -1.16
CA ARG A 105 -3.20 -18.22 -2.24
C ARG A 105 -2.04 -18.33 -3.23
N PRO A 106 -2.27 -18.04 -4.53
CA PRO A 106 -1.22 -18.10 -5.53
C PRO A 106 -0.14 -17.06 -5.26
N VAL A 107 1.12 -17.39 -5.55
CA VAL A 107 2.29 -16.48 -5.41
C VAL A 107 2.09 -15.17 -6.18
N ALA A 108 1.32 -15.20 -7.27
CA ALA A 108 0.95 -14.00 -8.01
C ALA A 108 0.23 -12.95 -7.12
N LEU A 109 -0.62 -13.37 -6.19
CA LEU A 109 -1.29 -12.45 -5.26
C LEU A 109 -0.28 -11.76 -4.35
N THR A 110 0.68 -12.52 -3.82
CA THR A 110 1.78 -11.97 -3.01
C THR A 110 2.63 -10.97 -3.78
N ALA A 111 2.93 -11.24 -5.05
CA ALA A 111 3.70 -10.32 -5.88
C ALA A 111 2.93 -9.01 -6.15
N ILE A 112 1.63 -9.09 -6.40
CA ILE A 112 0.78 -7.91 -6.65
C ILE A 112 0.63 -7.08 -5.39
N ASP A 113 0.24 -7.71 -4.27
CA ASP A 113 -0.06 -7.02 -3.01
C ASP A 113 1.23 -6.53 -2.32
N GLY A 114 2.30 -7.33 -2.36
CA GLY A 114 3.62 -6.95 -1.86
C GLY A 114 4.29 -5.87 -2.71
N GLY A 115 4.11 -5.92 -4.04
CA GLY A 115 4.55 -4.87 -4.95
C GLY A 115 3.84 -3.54 -4.67
N TYR A 116 2.52 -3.58 -4.47
CA TYR A 116 1.77 -2.42 -4.00
C TYR A 116 2.32 -1.88 -2.68
N ALA A 117 2.45 -2.73 -1.66
CA ALA A 117 2.94 -2.32 -0.35
C ALA A 117 4.30 -1.62 -0.43
N THR A 118 5.20 -2.15 -1.27
CA THR A 118 6.52 -1.57 -1.53
C THR A 118 6.43 -0.20 -2.17
N LEU A 119 5.68 -0.06 -3.27
CA LEU A 119 5.56 1.21 -3.99
C LEU A 119 4.79 2.26 -3.19
N ALA A 120 3.75 1.86 -2.47
CA ALA A 120 2.98 2.73 -1.60
C ALA A 120 3.84 3.30 -0.47
N CYS A 121 4.62 2.46 0.22
CA CYS A 121 5.54 2.91 1.26
C CYS A 121 6.67 3.77 0.68
N ALA A 122 7.20 3.43 -0.51
CA ALA A 122 8.20 4.23 -1.20
C ALA A 122 7.69 5.66 -1.49
N ALA A 123 6.49 5.78 -2.08
CA ALA A 123 5.86 7.07 -2.37
C ALA A 123 5.54 7.85 -1.09
N MET A 124 4.99 7.16 -0.09
CA MET A 124 4.70 7.74 1.23
C MET A 124 5.98 8.28 1.88
N GLY A 125 7.08 7.53 1.83
CA GLY A 125 8.35 7.92 2.38
C GLY A 125 8.99 9.12 1.67
N VAL A 126 8.85 9.20 0.34
CA VAL A 126 9.24 10.41 -0.42
C VAL A 126 8.46 11.62 0.05
N VAL A 127 7.12 11.52 0.12
CA VAL A 127 6.29 12.66 0.54
C VAL A 127 6.61 13.10 1.96
N LEU A 128 6.77 12.14 2.89
CA LEU A 128 7.15 12.42 4.26
C LEU A 128 8.50 13.13 4.41
N ALA A 129 9.41 12.97 3.45
CA ALA A 129 10.73 13.59 3.47
C ALA A 129 10.82 14.91 2.65
N LEU A 130 9.72 15.40 2.06
CA LEU A 130 9.71 16.64 1.28
C LEU A 130 9.50 17.91 2.12
N PHE A 131 8.84 17.83 3.28
CA PHE A 131 8.46 19.02 4.07
C PHE A 131 8.24 18.73 5.57
#